data_AF-A0A822ASZ4-F1
#
_entry.id   AF-A0A822ASZ4-F1
#
_cell.length_a   1.000
_cell.length_b   1.000
_cell.length_c   1.000
_cell.angle_alpha   90.00
_cell.angle_beta   90.00
_cell.angle_gamma   90.00
#
_symmetry.space_group_name_H-M   'P 1'
#
loop_
_entity.id
_entity.type
_entity.pdbx_description
1 polymer ?
#
loop_
_entity_poly.entity_id
_entity_poly.type
_entity_poly.pdbx_seq_one_letter_code
_entity_poly.pdbx_strand_id
1 'polypeptide(L)'
;EKFFDSLQYPVVPVVRGQTNYSYFIPSSGYIDTNEFSNMSSLARYLNETRYNKKKYLSYFSWKKDYVWGLHKFMSPFCDLCLRLHRDSKPNIIDDIHDWWFNGTCEQQVRIPA
;
A
#
# COMPACT_ATOMS: atom_id res chain seq x y z
N GLU A 1 -4.11 0.36 8.53
CA GLU A 1 -5.06 -0.14 7.51
C GLU A 1 -4.64 -1.55 7.13
N LYS A 2 -5.57 -2.51 7.13
CA LYS A 2 -5.26 -3.95 7.32
C LYS A 2 -4.27 -4.51 6.30
N PHE A 3 -4.40 -4.12 5.04
CA PHE A 3 -3.49 -4.57 3.98
C PHE A 3 -2.05 -4.16 4.26
N PHE A 4 -1.81 -2.87 4.50
CA PHE A 4 -0.49 -2.31 4.77
C PHE A 4 0.13 -2.83 6.08
N ASP A 5 -0.70 -3.10 7.08
CA ASP A 5 -0.27 -3.67 8.35
C ASP A 5 0.25 -5.11 8.14
N SER A 6 -0.40 -5.89 7.27
CA SER A 6 0.02 -7.27 6.96
C SER A 6 1.39 -7.36 6.27
N LEU A 7 1.76 -6.35 5.47
CA LEU A 7 3.02 -6.32 4.72
C LEU A 7 4.26 -6.25 5.63
N GLN A 8 4.10 -5.93 6.91
CA GLN A 8 5.19 -5.89 7.89
C GLN A 8 5.61 -7.28 8.38
N TYR A 9 4.77 -8.29 8.16
CA TYR A 9 4.99 -9.65 8.64
C TYR A 9 5.38 -10.59 7.49
N PRO A 10 6.05 -11.72 7.79
CA PRO A 10 6.34 -12.76 6.80
C PRO A 10 5.11 -13.63 6.52
N VAL A 11 4.01 -12.99 6.11
CA VAL A 11 2.73 -13.63 5.77
C VAL A 11 2.32 -13.23 4.36
N VAL A 12 1.55 -14.10 3.69
CA VAL A 12 0.94 -13.78 2.39
C VAL A 12 -0.43 -13.16 2.65
N PRO A 13 -0.67 -11.89 2.28
CA PRO A 13 -1.98 -11.26 2.44
C PRO A 13 -3.01 -11.93 1.53
N VAL A 14 -4.15 -12.31 2.09
CA VAL A 14 -5.36 -12.70 1.33
C VAL A 14 -6.34 -11.55 1.44
N VAL A 15 -6.63 -10.90 0.32
CA VAL A 15 -7.33 -9.60 0.30
C VAL A 15 -8.69 -9.69 -0.39
N ARG A 16 -9.60 -8.82 0.01
CA ARG A 16 -10.91 -8.64 -0.62
C ARG A 16 -11.28 -7.16 -0.56
N GLY A 17 -11.48 -6.55 -1.72
CA GLY A 17 -11.83 -5.13 -1.84
C GLY A 17 -11.98 -4.71 -3.31
N GLN A 18 -12.30 -3.44 -3.55
CA GLN A 18 -12.35 -2.86 -4.90
C GLN A 18 -11.07 -2.10 -5.28
N THR A 19 -10.08 -2.08 -4.37
CA THR A 19 -8.80 -1.40 -4.57
C THR A 19 -7.91 -2.21 -5.51
N ASN A 20 -7.22 -1.53 -6.43
CA ASN A 20 -6.14 -2.13 -7.19
C ASN A 20 -4.86 -2.18 -6.33
N TYR A 21 -4.62 -3.32 -5.67
CA TYR A 21 -3.47 -3.51 -4.78
C TYR A 21 -2.12 -3.52 -5.52
N SER A 22 -2.13 -3.70 -6.85
CA SER A 22 -0.91 -3.67 -7.67
C SER A 22 -0.24 -2.29 -7.71
N TYR A 23 -0.96 -1.23 -7.32
CA TYR A 23 -0.36 0.10 -7.14
C TYR A 23 0.59 0.19 -5.95
N PHE A 24 0.53 -0.75 -5.00
CA PHE A 24 1.32 -0.69 -3.76
C PHE A 24 2.42 -1.76 -3.72
N ILE A 25 2.14 -2.97 -4.19
CA ILE A 25 3.10 -4.07 -4.29
C ILE A 25 2.83 -4.88 -5.57
N PRO A 26 3.81 -5.64 -6.09
CA PRO A 26 3.57 -6.52 -7.23
C PRO A 26 2.40 -7.50 -6.98
N SER A 27 1.62 -7.83 -8.02
CA SER A 27 0.50 -8.78 -7.95
C SER A 27 0.91 -10.18 -7.47
N SER A 28 2.18 -10.54 -7.65
CA SER A 28 2.77 -11.77 -7.12
C SER A 28 2.93 -11.79 -5.60
N GLY A 29 2.68 -10.67 -4.91
CA GLY A 29 2.89 -10.50 -3.47
C GLY A 29 1.66 -10.71 -2.58
N TYR A 30 0.48 -10.91 -3.16
CA TYR A 30 -0.78 -11.11 -2.43
C TYR A 30 -1.71 -12.08 -3.19
N ILE A 31 -2.80 -12.49 -2.54
CA ILE A 31 -3.87 -13.29 -3.14
C ILE A 31 -5.15 -12.47 -3.11
N ASP A 32 -5.65 -12.07 -4.28
CA ASP A 32 -6.95 -11.40 -4.40
C ASP A 32 -8.08 -12.43 -4.48
N THR A 33 -9.02 -12.38 -3.55
CA THR A 33 -10.18 -13.26 -3.58
C THR A 33 -11.13 -13.00 -4.76
N ASN A 34 -11.06 -11.82 -5.40
CA ASN A 34 -11.87 -11.49 -6.56
C ASN A 34 -11.45 -12.26 -7.82
N GLU A 35 -10.23 -12.81 -7.86
CA GLU A 35 -9.73 -13.62 -9.00
C GLU A 35 -10.33 -15.04 -9.02
N PHE A 36 -11.06 -15.43 -7.98
CA PHE A 36 -11.62 -16.77 -7.85
C PHE A 36 -13.11 -16.76 -8.15
N SER A 37 -13.55 -17.72 -8.97
CA SER A 37 -14.96 -17.87 -9.34
C SER A 37 -15.89 -18.21 -8.16
N ASN A 38 -15.37 -18.81 -7.09
CA ASN A 38 -16.12 -19.15 -5.88
C ASN A 38 -15.21 -19.43 -4.68
N MET A 39 -15.80 -19.54 -3.49
CA MET A 39 -15.05 -19.79 -2.25
C MET A 39 -14.39 -21.18 -2.21
N SER A 40 -14.98 -22.19 -2.88
CA SER A 40 -14.40 -23.53 -2.92
C SER A 40 -13.11 -23.59 -3.75
N SER A 41 -13.03 -22.84 -4.85
CA SER A 41 -11.81 -22.73 -5.65
C SER A 41 -10.72 -21.96 -4.91
N LEU A 42 -11.07 -20.89 -4.19
CA LEU A 42 -10.15 -20.20 -3.28
C LEU A 42 -9.62 -21.13 -2.18
N ALA A 43 -10.51 -21.86 -1.49
CA ALA A 43 -10.10 -22.77 -0.42
C ALA A 43 -9.13 -23.85 -0.91
N ARG A 44 -9.41 -24.43 -2.10
CA ARG A 44 -8.52 -25.40 -2.74
C ARG A 44 -7.15 -24.77 -3.06
N TYR A 45 -7.16 -23.58 -3.65
CA TYR A 45 -5.94 -22.86 -3.99
C TYR A 45 -5.08 -22.55 -2.76
N LEU A 46 -5.70 -22.07 -1.67
CA LEU A 46 -5.00 -21.82 -0.40
C LEU A 46 -4.41 -23.11 0.19
N ASN A 47 -5.16 -24.21 0.10
CA ASN A 47 -4.70 -25.53 0.56
C ASN A 47 -3.50 -26.03 -0.26
N GLU A 48 -3.52 -25.89 -1.58
CA GLU A 48 -2.37 -26.23 -2.44
C GLU A 48 -1.16 -25.33 -2.13
N THR A 49 -1.40 -24.03 -1.94
CA THR A 49 -0.35 -23.05 -1.66
C THR A 49 0.35 -23.32 -0.33
N ARG A 50 -0.37 -23.69 0.74
CA ARG A 50 0.26 -24.03 2.03
C ARG A 50 1.16 -25.27 1.97
N TYR A 51 0.84 -26.25 1.12
CA TYR A 51 1.63 -27.49 1.00
C TYR A 51 2.76 -27.38 -0.02
N ASN A 52 2.63 -26.51 -1.02
CA ASN A 52 3.68 -26.26 -1.98
C ASN A 52 4.63 -25.14 -1.48
N LYS A 53 5.70 -25.55 -0.78
CA LYS A 53 6.70 -24.62 -0.22
C LYS A 53 7.30 -23.67 -1.26
N LYS A 54 7.58 -24.14 -2.48
CA LYS A 54 8.14 -23.30 -3.56
C LYS A 54 7.17 -22.19 -3.96
N LYS A 55 5.89 -22.52 -4.13
CA LYS A 55 4.82 -21.57 -4.44
C LYS A 55 4.58 -20.60 -3.29
N TYR A 56 4.54 -21.08 -2.04
CA TYR A 56 4.39 -20.20 -0.88
C TYR A 56 5.54 -19.18 -0.80
N LEU A 57 6.79 -19.64 -0.97
CA LEU A 57 7.96 -18.78 -0.89
C LEU A 57 8.06 -17.79 -2.06
N SER A 58 7.49 -18.09 -3.24
CA SER A 58 7.51 -17.15 -4.37
C SER A 58 6.73 -15.87 -4.09
N TYR A 59 5.76 -15.87 -3.16
CA TYR A 59 5.03 -14.66 -2.77
C TYR A 59 5.88 -13.62 -2.04
N PHE A 60 7.07 -13.99 -1.56
CA PHE A 60 7.95 -13.10 -0.82
C PHE A 60 9.11 -12.57 -1.67
N SER A 61 9.17 -12.91 -2.97
CA SER A 61 10.26 -12.48 -3.86
C SER A 61 10.41 -10.96 -3.90
N TRP A 62 9.29 -10.24 -3.98
CA TRP A 62 9.25 -8.79 -4.02
C TRP A 62 9.87 -8.12 -2.78
N LYS A 63 9.87 -8.78 -1.61
CA LYS A 63 10.47 -8.19 -0.40
C LYS A 63 11.99 -8.00 -0.48
N LYS A 64 12.66 -8.60 -1.49
CA LYS A 64 14.08 -8.39 -1.76
C LYS A 64 14.36 -7.03 -2.38
N ASP A 65 13.43 -6.57 -3.21
CA ASP A 65 13.59 -5.37 -4.04
C ASP A 65 12.89 -4.14 -3.43
N TYR A 66 11.95 -4.36 -2.51
CA TYR A 66 11.16 -3.30 -1.88
C TYR A 66 11.31 -3.32 -0.36
N VAL A 67 11.71 -2.18 0.21
CA VAL A 67 11.78 -1.99 1.67
C VAL A 67 10.46 -1.40 2.18
N TRP A 68 9.57 -2.26 2.68
CA TRP A 68 8.34 -1.83 3.35
C TRP A 68 8.61 -1.44 4.80
N GLY A 69 8.07 -0.31 5.26
CA GLY A 69 8.15 0.12 6.66
C GLY A 69 9.26 1.12 7.01
N LEU A 70 9.98 1.68 6.03
CA LEU A 70 10.92 2.81 6.26
C LEU A 70 10.22 4.04 6.85
N HIS A 71 8.92 4.21 6.61
CA HIS A 71 8.11 5.25 7.24
C HIS A 71 8.03 5.18 8.77
N LYS A 72 8.42 4.07 9.41
CA LYS A 72 8.52 4.05 10.89
C LYS A 72 9.69 4.86 11.42
N PHE A 73 10.74 5.09 10.61
CA PHE A 73 11.95 5.79 11.05
C PHE A 73 11.90 7.29 10.80
N MET A 74 11.02 7.76 9.92
CA MET A 74 10.81 9.18 9.65
C MET A 74 9.36 9.51 9.98
N SER A 75 9.14 10.31 11.02
CA SER A 75 7.81 10.85 11.28
C SER A 75 7.34 11.55 10.01
N PRO A 76 6.12 11.28 9.50
CA PRO A 76 5.58 12.00 8.36
C PRO A 76 5.48 13.51 8.65
N PHE A 77 5.55 13.89 9.93
CA PHE A 77 5.55 15.27 10.38
C PHE A 77 6.94 15.89 10.47
N CYS A 78 8.03 15.18 10.19
CA CYS A 78 9.37 15.77 10.24
C CYS A 78 9.51 16.91 9.22
N ASP A 79 9.04 16.71 7.98
CA ASP A 79 9.08 17.76 6.94
C ASP A 79 8.14 18.92 7.29
N LEU A 80 6.95 18.63 7.81
CA LEU A 80 6.02 19.64 8.30
C LEU A 80 6.63 20.47 9.44
N CYS A 81 7.21 19.81 10.44
CA CYS A 81 7.87 20.45 11.58
C CYS A 81 9.04 21.31 11.11
N LEU A 82 9.85 20.82 10.16
CA LEU A 82 10.93 21.57 9.56
C LEU A 82 10.43 22.85 8.89
N ARG A 83 9.37 22.77 8.09
CA ARG A 83 8.74 23.91 7.42
C ARG A 83 8.15 24.90 8.41
N LEU A 84 7.42 24.42 9.42
CA LEU A 84 6.85 25.28 10.48
C LEU A 84 7.90 26.13 11.21
N HIS A 85 9.13 25.60 11.36
CA HIS A 85 10.21 26.33 12.03
C HIS A 85 11.10 27.15 11.09
N ARG A 86 11.09 26.88 9.78
CA ARG A 86 11.95 27.57 8.80
C ARG A 86 11.22 28.59 7.94
N ASP A 87 9.96 28.32 7.61
CA ASP A 87 9.16 29.20 6.77
C ASP A 87 8.55 30.31 7.64
N SER A 88 8.91 31.56 7.33
CA SER A 88 8.43 32.73 8.06
C SER A 88 7.05 33.22 7.62
N LYS A 89 6.49 32.63 6.55
CA LYS A 89 5.19 33.01 6.00
C LYS A 89 4.15 31.93 6.31
N PRO A 90 3.05 32.27 7.01
CA PRO A 90 1.96 31.32 7.20
C PRO A 90 1.26 31.07 5.85
N ASN A 91 1.03 29.80 5.54
CA ASN A 91 0.11 29.42 4.46
C ASN A 91 -1.31 29.44 5.03
N ILE A 92 -2.07 30.48 4.69
CA ILE A 92 -3.47 30.62 5.09
C ILE A 92 -4.32 30.12 3.93
N ILE A 93 -5.23 29.18 4.23
CA ILE A 93 -6.20 28.64 3.30
C ILE A 93 -7.56 29.14 3.79
N ASP A 94 -8.17 30.06 3.04
CA ASP A 94 -9.43 30.70 3.45
C ASP A 94 -10.62 29.74 3.41
N ASP A 95 -10.65 28.83 2.43
CA ASP A 95 -11.63 27.76 2.30
C ASP A 95 -10.91 26.43 2.05
N ILE A 96 -10.89 25.58 3.09
CA ILE A 96 -10.26 24.27 3.01
C ILE A 96 -10.99 23.30 2.08
N HIS A 97 -12.31 23.46 1.92
CA HIS A 97 -13.11 22.62 1.04
C HIS A 97 -12.81 22.95 -0.43
N ASP A 98 -12.79 24.24 -0.79
CA ASP A 98 -12.40 24.67 -2.14
C ASP A 98 -10.95 24.23 -2.47
N TRP A 99 -10.02 24.44 -1.53
CA TRP A 99 -8.64 24.02 -1.68
C TRP A 99 -8.47 22.52 -1.94
N TRP A 100 -9.25 21.69 -1.23
CA TRP A 100 -9.16 20.24 -1.32
C TRP A 100 -9.81 19.68 -2.59
N PHE A 101 -10.98 20.18 -2.99
CA PHE A 101 -11.81 19.56 -4.03
C PHE A 101 -11.71 20.23 -5.40
N ASN A 102 -11.25 21.48 -5.49
CA ASN A 102 -11.24 22.25 -6.75
C ASN A 102 -9.81 22.45 -7.31
N GLY A 103 -8.91 21.50 -7.05
CA GLY A 103 -7.70 21.31 -7.86
C GLY A 103 -6.46 22.11 -7.45
N THR A 104 -6.41 22.71 -6.26
CA THR A 104 -5.15 23.31 -5.75
C THR A 104 -4.28 22.30 -4.97
N CYS A 105 -4.86 21.21 -4.46
CA CYS A 105 -4.12 20.12 -3.80
C CYS A 105 -3.73 18.96 -4.76
N GLU A 106 -4.40 18.80 -5.91
CA GLU A 106 -4.12 17.72 -6.87
C GLU A 106 -2.90 18.04 -7.74
N GLN A 107 -1.70 18.06 -7.17
CA GLN A 107 -0.54 17.73 -7.98
C GLN A 107 -0.63 16.24 -8.31
N GLN A 108 -1.00 15.93 -9.55
CA GLN A 108 -0.95 14.59 -10.11
C GLN A 108 0.38 13.92 -9.69
N VAL A 109 0.30 12.94 -8.81
CA VAL A 109 1.42 12.02 -8.57
C VAL A 109 1.60 11.26 -9.87
N ARG A 110 2.45 11.76 -10.77
CA ARG A 110 2.94 10.98 -11.91
C ARG A 110 3.80 9.86 -11.34
N ILE A 111 3.22 8.69 -11.18
CA ILE A 111 3.97 7.46 -10.98
C ILE A 111 4.61 7.17 -12.34
N PRO A 112 5.95 7.23 -12.48
CA PRO A 112 6.60 6.85 -13.72
C PRO A 112 6.30 5.37 -14.00
N ALA A 113 5.98 5.08 -15.26
CA ALA A 113 5.76 3.73 -15.79
C ALA A 113 7.02 2.86 -15.67
#